data_AF-L5MDF8-F1
#
_entry.id   AF-L5MDF8-F1
#
_cell.length_a   1.000
_cell.length_b   1.000
_cell.length_c   1.000
_cell.angle_alpha   90.00
_cell.angle_beta   90.00
_cell.angle_gamma   90.00
#
_symmetry.space_group_name_H-M   'P 1'
#
loop_
_entity.id
_entity.type
_entity.pdbx_description
1 polymer ?
#
loop_
_entity_poly.entity_id
_entity_poly.type
_entity_poly.pdbx_seq_one_letter_code
_entity_poly.pdbx_strand_id
1 'polypeptide(L)'
;MEEPLEMERSPQLRKHACRVMGALNSVVENLHDPEKVSSVLALVGKAHALKHKVEPVYFKILSGVILEVIAEEFANDFPPETQRAWAKLRGLIYSHVTAAYKDVGWVQQVPNATT
;
A
#
# COMPACT_ATOMS: atom_id res chain seq x y z
N MET A 1 -11.12 -19.31 10.11
CA MET A 1 -10.40 -18.05 10.35
C MET A 1 -9.17 -18.47 11.11
N GLU A 2 -7.96 -18.33 10.55
CA GLU A 2 -6.72 -18.58 11.30
C GLU A 2 -6.69 -17.64 12.52
N GLU A 3 -6.20 -18.12 13.66
CA GLU A 3 -6.07 -17.26 14.84
C GLU A 3 -4.96 -16.22 14.60
N PRO A 4 -5.09 -14.97 15.06
CA PRO A 4 -4.07 -13.93 14.85
C PRO A 4 -2.64 -14.34 15.25
N LEU A 5 -2.52 -15.14 16.32
CA LEU A 5 -1.25 -15.68 16.81
C LEU A 5 -0.62 -16.70 15.86
N GLU A 6 -1.43 -17.45 15.12
CA GLU A 6 -0.96 -18.35 14.06
C GLU A 6 -0.47 -17.55 12.85
N MET A 7 -1.24 -16.54 12.44
CA MET A 7 -0.88 -15.65 11.34
C MET A 7 0.47 -14.94 11.60
N GLU A 8 0.69 -14.42 12.81
CA GLU A 8 1.93 -13.75 13.20
C GLU A 8 3.19 -14.63 13.04
N ARG A 9 3.01 -15.95 13.21
CA ARG A 9 4.07 -16.96 13.10
C ARG A 9 4.26 -17.46 11.66
N SER A 10 3.33 -17.18 10.75
CA SER A 10 3.41 -17.60 9.34
C SER A 10 4.67 -17.03 8.66
N PRO A 11 5.61 -17.88 8.20
CA PRO A 11 6.82 -17.40 7.53
C PRO A 11 6.53 -16.64 6.24
N GLN A 12 5.44 -17.00 5.54
CA GLN A 12 5.03 -16.31 4.33
C GLN A 12 4.53 -14.89 4.65
N LEU A 13 3.67 -14.74 5.67
CA LEU A 13 3.15 -13.45 6.08
C LEU A 13 4.29 -12.53 6.55
N ARG A 14 5.17 -13.03 7.41
CA ARG A 14 6.33 -12.26 7.91
C ARG A 14 7.24 -11.78 6.78
N LYS A 15 7.56 -12.65 5.82
CA LYS A 15 8.36 -12.27 4.63
C LYS A 15 7.66 -11.19 3.81
N HIS A 16 6.34 -11.28 3.63
CA HIS A 16 5.59 -10.26 2.92
C HIS A 16 5.56 -8.94 3.70
N ALA A 17 5.32 -8.97 5.00
CA ALA A 17 5.32 -7.79 5.87
C ALA A 17 6.66 -7.04 5.78
N CYS A 18 7.80 -7.75 5.87
CA CYS A 18 9.13 -7.14 5.67
C CYS A 18 9.27 -6.46 4.29
N ARG A 19 8.76 -7.08 3.22
CA ARG A 19 8.82 -6.52 1.86
C ARG A 19 7.95 -5.27 1.71
N VAL A 20 6.76 -5.28 2.31
CA VAL A 20 5.88 -4.10 2.36
C VAL A 20 6.59 -2.95 3.05
N MET A 21 7.16 -3.18 4.24
CA MET A 21 7.88 -2.15 4.98
C MET A 21 9.11 -1.64 4.22
N GLY A 22 9.88 -2.52 3.57
CA GLY A 22 11.03 -2.10 2.75
C GLY A 22 10.65 -1.24 1.53
N ALA A 23 9.54 -1.57 0.87
CA ALA A 23 9.02 -0.78 -0.25
C ALA A 23 8.49 0.58 0.23
N LEU A 24 7.74 0.62 1.34
CA LEU A 24 7.25 1.86 1.94
C LEU A 24 8.40 2.75 2.41
N ASN A 25 9.43 2.18 3.05
CA ASN A 25 10.63 2.90 3.46
C ASN A 25 11.30 3.57 2.25
N SER A 26 11.49 2.81 1.17
CA SER A 26 12.06 3.33 -0.08
C SER A 26 11.24 4.49 -0.66
N VAL A 27 9.91 4.45 -0.57
CA VAL A 27 9.04 5.55 -0.99
C VAL A 27 9.21 6.77 -0.09
N VAL A 28 9.13 6.59 1.23
CA VAL A 28 9.20 7.67 2.22
C VAL A 28 10.54 8.40 2.17
N GLU A 29 11.65 7.67 2.13
CA GLU A 29 13.00 8.25 2.04
C GLU A 29 13.20 9.08 0.76
N ASN A 30 12.50 8.72 -0.33
CA ASN A 30 12.64 9.34 -1.64
C ASN A 30 11.48 10.27 -2.01
N LEU A 31 10.66 10.73 -1.05
CA LEU A 31 9.55 11.67 -1.35
C LEU A 31 10.00 12.99 -2.01
N HIS A 32 11.28 13.33 -1.91
CA HIS A 32 11.90 14.48 -2.57
C HIS A 32 12.27 14.22 -4.05
N ASP A 33 12.23 12.96 -4.50
CA ASP A 33 12.52 12.52 -5.88
C ASP A 33 11.27 11.82 -6.47
N PRO A 34 10.42 12.57 -7.19
CA PRO A 34 9.18 12.03 -7.78
C PRO A 34 9.41 10.89 -8.79
N GLU A 35 10.53 10.91 -9.52
CA GLU A 35 10.87 9.87 -10.49
C GLU A 35 11.21 8.56 -9.78
N LYS A 36 11.97 8.65 -8.68
CA LYS A 36 12.29 7.49 -7.86
C LYS A 36 11.02 6.89 -7.25
N VAL A 37 10.15 7.71 -6.66
CA VAL A 37 8.86 7.28 -6.11
C VAL A 37 8.02 6.57 -7.17
N SER A 38 7.90 7.17 -8.36
CA SER A 38 7.15 6.60 -9.48
C SER A 38 7.72 5.25 -9.90
N SER A 39 9.05 5.13 -10.02
CA SER A 39 9.71 3.88 -10.40
C SER A 39 9.45 2.73 -9.40
N VAL A 40 9.50 3.02 -8.09
CA VAL A 40 9.28 2.03 -7.03
C VAL A 40 7.83 1.56 -7.04
N LEU A 41 6.88 2.50 -7.06
CA LEU A 41 5.45 2.17 -7.01
C LEU A 41 4.97 1.51 -8.32
N ALA A 42 5.55 1.86 -9.47
CA ALA A 42 5.28 1.17 -10.72
C ALA A 42 5.76 -0.29 -10.69
N LEU A 43 6.95 -0.56 -10.15
CA LEU A 43 7.44 -1.93 -10.00
C LEU A 43 6.52 -2.76 -9.09
N VAL A 44 6.12 -2.20 -7.94
CA VAL A 44 5.18 -2.84 -7.01
C VAL A 44 3.84 -3.08 -7.69
N GLY A 45 3.26 -2.07 -8.32
CA GLY A 45 1.96 -2.15 -8.97
C GLY A 45 1.92 -3.20 -10.09
N LYS A 46 2.89 -3.16 -11.01
CA LYS A 46 2.98 -4.12 -12.12
C LYS A 46 3.16 -5.56 -11.63
N ALA A 47 3.99 -5.79 -10.60
CA ALA A 47 4.15 -7.12 -10.02
C ALA A 47 2.84 -7.64 -9.43
N HIS A 48 2.11 -6.80 -8.69
CA HIS A 48 0.85 -7.21 -8.08
C HIS A 48 -0.27 -7.43 -9.10
N ALA A 49 -0.31 -6.62 -10.16
CA ALA A 49 -1.26 -6.78 -11.26
C ALA A 49 -0.98 -8.02 -12.12
N LEU A 50 0.27 -8.21 -12.55
CA LEU A 50 0.60 -9.23 -13.55
C LEU A 50 0.91 -10.58 -12.94
N LYS A 51 1.69 -10.62 -11.86
CA LYS A 51 2.16 -11.87 -11.26
C LYS A 51 1.22 -12.37 -10.17
N HIS A 52 0.79 -11.48 -9.28
CA HIS A 52 0.02 -11.87 -8.10
C HIS A 52 -1.50 -11.78 -8.31
N LYS A 53 -1.95 -11.10 -9.39
CA LYS A 53 -3.36 -10.90 -9.73
C LYS A 53 -4.20 -10.34 -8.57
N VAL A 54 -3.61 -9.40 -7.83
CA VAL A 54 -4.27 -8.79 -6.67
C VAL A 54 -5.25 -7.72 -7.14
N GLU A 55 -6.47 -7.72 -6.62
CA GLU A 55 -7.43 -6.65 -6.93
C GLU A 55 -6.96 -5.29 -6.35
N PRO A 56 -7.02 -4.18 -7.11
CA PRO A 56 -6.59 -2.86 -6.65
C PRO A 56 -7.27 -2.40 -5.35
N VAL A 57 -8.49 -2.89 -5.07
CA VAL A 57 -9.22 -2.56 -3.83
C VAL A 57 -8.43 -2.91 -2.58
N TYR A 58 -7.62 -3.98 -2.60
CA TYR A 58 -6.83 -4.38 -1.45
C TYR A 58 -5.71 -3.39 -1.12
N PHE A 59 -5.17 -2.66 -2.09
CA PHE A 59 -4.24 -1.55 -1.82
C PHE A 59 -4.95 -0.38 -1.11
N LYS A 60 -6.20 -0.10 -1.46
CA LYS A 60 -7.01 0.94 -0.79
C LYS A 60 -7.31 0.57 0.65
N ILE A 61 -7.62 -0.70 0.91
CA ILE A 61 -7.90 -1.24 2.25
C ILE A 61 -6.61 -1.24 3.08
N LEU A 62 -5.55 -1.87 2.60
CA LEU A 62 -4.28 -2.00 3.33
C LEU A 62 -3.66 -0.63 3.67
N SER A 63 -3.70 0.32 2.74
CA SER A 63 -3.22 1.69 3.03
C SER A 63 -4.08 2.44 4.05
N GLY A 64 -5.35 2.05 4.23
CA GLY A 64 -6.20 2.51 5.33
C GLY A 64 -5.73 1.95 6.66
N VAL A 65 -5.55 0.63 6.73
CA VAL A 65 -5.09 -0.07 7.94
C VAL A 65 -3.72 0.43 8.40
N ILE A 66 -2.78 0.67 7.48
CA ILE A 66 -1.47 1.26 7.82
C ILE A 66 -1.64 2.63 8.49
N LEU A 67 -2.55 3.46 7.98
CA LEU A 67 -2.80 4.79 8.54
C LEU A 67 -3.48 4.71 9.91
N GLU A 68 -4.40 3.76 10.11
CA GLU A 68 -5.03 3.48 11.41
C GLU A 68 -3.97 3.09 12.45
N VAL A 69 -3.09 2.15 12.14
CA VAL A 69 -2.00 1.72 13.04
C VAL A 69 -1.05 2.88 13.39
N ILE A 70 -0.71 3.72 12.41
CA ILE A 70 0.14 4.91 12.67
C ILE A 70 -0.59 5.91 13.58
N ALA A 71 -1.88 6.14 13.35
CA ALA A 71 -2.67 7.05 14.17
C ALA A 71 -2.80 6.55 15.62
N GLU A 72 -2.91 5.23 15.82
CA GLU A 72 -2.92 4.61 17.14
C GLU A 72 -1.56 4.72 17.84
N GLU A 73 -0.46 4.38 17.15
CA GLU A 73 0.90 4.40 17.72
C GLU A 73 1.34 5.81 18.11
N PHE A 74 1.00 6.81 17.28
CA PHE A 74 1.39 8.20 17.49
C PHE A 74 0.24 9.08 18.00
N ALA A 75 -0.74 8.52 18.70
CA ALA A 75 -1.98 9.23 19.08
C ALA A 75 -1.75 10.58 19.78
N ASN A 76 -0.67 10.71 20.56
CA ASN A 76 -0.31 11.95 21.24
C ASN A 76 0.38 12.99 20.34
N ASP A 77 0.91 12.58 19.19
CA ASP A 77 1.69 13.37 18.23
C ASP A 77 1.06 13.38 16.83
N PHE A 78 -0.27 13.23 16.75
CA PHE A 78 -1.02 13.15 15.49
C PHE A 78 -2.01 14.32 15.27
N PRO A 79 -1.55 15.58 15.27
CA PRO A 79 -2.42 16.74 15.00
C PRO A 79 -2.96 16.72 13.56
N PRO A 80 -3.96 17.56 13.24
CA PRO A 80 -4.60 17.60 11.93
C PRO A 80 -3.63 17.74 10.74
N GLU A 81 -2.50 18.44 10.92
CA GLU A 81 -1.46 18.62 9.92
C GLU A 81 -0.77 17.29 9.60
N THR A 82 -0.40 16.52 10.63
CA THR A 82 0.22 15.19 10.51
C THR A 82 -0.77 14.20 9.88
N GLN A 83 -2.03 14.22 10.31
CA GLN A 83 -3.11 13.43 9.70
C GLN A 83 -3.22 13.69 8.19
N ARG A 84 -3.24 14.97 7.80
CA ARG A 84 -3.31 15.37 6.38
C ARG A 84 -2.07 14.92 5.59
N ALA A 85 -0.88 14.96 6.19
CA ALA A 85 0.35 14.49 5.54
C ALA A 85 0.27 12.98 5.21
N TRP A 86 -0.15 12.16 6.18
CA TRP A 86 -0.33 10.71 5.95
C TRP A 86 -1.47 10.40 4.98
N ALA A 87 -2.57 11.16 5.01
CA ALA A 87 -3.65 11.02 4.04
C ALA A 87 -3.17 11.31 2.60
N LYS A 88 -2.30 12.31 2.41
CA LYS A 88 -1.68 12.59 1.11
C LYS A 88 -0.76 11.46 0.66
N LEU A 89 0.08 10.92 1.57
CA LEU A 89 0.94 9.78 1.26
C LEU A 89 0.12 8.55 0.85
N ARG A 90 -0.99 8.26 1.55
CA ARG A 90 -1.94 7.21 1.17
C ARG A 90 -2.49 7.42 -0.24
N GLY A 91 -2.92 8.65 -0.56
CA GLY A 91 -3.41 9.00 -1.90
C GLY A 91 -2.33 8.85 -2.98
N LEU A 92 -1.10 9.26 -2.68
CA LEU A 92 0.06 9.12 -3.57
C LEU A 92 0.33 7.65 -3.88
N ILE A 93 0.41 6.78 -2.87
CA ILE A 93 0.67 5.35 -3.06
C ILE A 93 -0.43 4.72 -3.92
N TYR A 94 -1.69 4.96 -3.56
CA TYR A 94 -2.83 4.36 -4.26
C TYR A 94 -2.93 4.83 -5.72
N SER A 95 -2.71 6.11 -5.98
CA SER A 95 -2.75 6.67 -7.35
C SER A 95 -1.65 6.08 -8.25
N HIS A 96 -0.40 5.97 -7.78
CA HIS A 96 0.68 5.39 -8.58
C HIS A 96 0.48 3.89 -8.82
N VAL A 97 0.05 3.14 -7.81
CA VAL A 97 -0.24 1.71 -7.99
C VAL A 97 -1.38 1.52 -8.99
N THR A 98 -2.49 2.24 -8.85
CA THR A 98 -3.61 2.12 -9.81
C THR A 98 -3.26 2.59 -11.22
N ALA A 99 -2.38 3.60 -11.37
CA ALA A 99 -1.82 3.96 -12.67
C ALA A 99 -1.01 2.80 -13.28
N ALA A 100 -0.12 2.18 -12.50
CA ALA A 100 0.66 1.04 -12.96
C ALA A 100 -0.19 -0.18 -13.35
N TYR A 101 -1.35 -0.37 -12.71
CA TYR A 101 -2.34 -1.37 -13.10
C TYR A 101 -2.97 -1.05 -14.46
N LYS A 102 -3.36 0.22 -14.68
CA LYS A 102 -3.89 0.68 -15.98
C LYS A 102 -2.88 0.51 -17.09
N ASP A 103 -1.61 0.82 -16.85
CA ASP A 103 -0.51 0.70 -17.82
C ASP A 103 -0.32 -0.73 -18.32
N VAL A 104 -0.68 -1.73 -17.52
CA VAL A 104 -0.60 -3.15 -17.90
C VAL A 104 -1.93 -3.74 -18.34
N GLY A 105 -2.91 -2.88 -18.63
CA GLY A 105 -4.22 -3.27 -19.18
C GLY A 105 -5.21 -3.81 -18.15
N TRP A 106 -4.99 -3.58 -16.85
CA TRP A 106 -5.99 -3.95 -15.84
C TRP A 106 -7.21 -3.03 -15.93
N VAL A 107 -8.34 -3.58 -16.37
CA VAL A 107 -9.61 -2.86 -16.43
C VAL A 107 -10.33 -2.99 -15.09
N GLN A 108 -10.35 -1.91 -14.32
CA GLN A 108 -11.08 -1.87 -13.06
C GLN A 108 -12.58 -1.75 -13.35
N GLN A 109 -13.34 -2.79 -12.99
CA GLN A 109 -14.80 -2.84 -13.20
C GLN A 109 -15.54 -2.03 -12.13
N VAL A 110 -16.66 -1.42 -12.51
CA VAL A 110 -17.60 -0.76 -11.58
C VAL A 110 -19.00 -1.36 -11.82
N PRO A 111 -19.60 -2.08 -10.84
CA PRO A 111 -19.04 -2.41 -9.52
C PRO A 111 -17.84 -3.36 -9.63
N ASN A 112 -16.98 -3.40 -8.60
CA ASN A 112 -15.78 -4.25 -8.60
C ASN A 112 -16.17 -5.70 -8.89
N ALA A 113 -15.31 -6.43 -9.61
CA ALA A 113 -15.57 -7.79 -10.10
C ALA A 113 -15.86 -8.85 -9.00
N THR A 114 -15.73 -8.47 -7.72
CA THR A 114 -15.85 -9.33 -6.54
C THR A 114 -16.97 -8.91 -5.58
N THR A 115 -17.96 -8.14 -6.06
CA THR A 115 -19.20 -7.87 -5.30
C THR A 115 -20.23 -8.97 -5.50
#